data_AF-A0A1D7XSU0-F1
#
_entry.id   AF-A0A1D7XSU0-F1
#
_cell.length_a   1.000
_cell.length_b   1.000
_cell.length_c   1.000
_cell.angle_alpha   90.00
_cell.angle_beta   90.00
_cell.angle_gamma   90.00
#
_symmetry.space_group_name_H-M   'P 1'
#
loop_
_entity.id
_entity.type
_entity.pdbx_description
1 polymer ?
#
loop_
_entity_poly.entity_id
_entity_poly.type
_entity_poly.pdbx_seq_one_letter_code
_entity_poly.pdbx_strand_id
1 'polypeptide(L)'
;MIVPVISALIKSHPNAKIAVLTKTQFTPLFKHLPTVEVIGVDLKKQYKGLLGLFQLSKKIKALRVNAVADLHYVLRTKVLRILLPGLNWAILDKGRKEKKQLITGKIFKPLKPVVERYADVFRQLGFDLSLSTPDFPIAQPLSKEIQSLLKECPQPYIGIAPFAAYSSKTYSLDKMKAVIDHFSKTGATVVLFGGGQAEVQKLNEITNLFPNVISVAGRLSLDDELKLIGHLKAMLAMDSGNAHMAALMGIQVLTLWGVTHPFSGFKPFNQSLKNCLVADRNKFPRIPTSVYGKHYPKGYEKAIDSISEKDIIAAIEKIV
;
A
#
# COMPACT_ATOMS: atom_id res chain seq x y z
N MET A 1 -1.11 5.20 -0.65
CA MET A 1 -0.54 5.81 -1.88
C MET A 1 -0.94 7.26 -2.10
N ILE A 2 -2.19 7.69 -1.85
CA ILE A 2 -2.56 9.11 -2.02
C ILE A 2 -2.04 10.02 -0.90
N VAL A 3 -1.94 9.51 0.32
CA VAL A 3 -1.60 10.29 1.51
C VAL A 3 -0.34 11.15 1.37
N PRO A 4 0.80 10.67 0.80
CA PRO A 4 1.98 11.51 0.62
C PRO A 4 1.76 12.71 -0.32
N VAL A 5 0.83 12.59 -1.29
CA VAL A 5 0.47 13.68 -2.20
C VAL A 5 -0.31 14.76 -1.45
N ILE A 6 -1.23 14.36 -0.57
CA ILE A 6 -2.00 15.30 0.26
C ILE A 6 -1.07 15.99 1.25
N SER A 7 -0.14 15.25 1.87
CA SER A 7 0.90 15.82 2.74
C SER A 7 1.75 16.87 2.00
N ALA A 8 2.26 16.55 0.80
CA ALA A 8 3.01 17.50 -0.01
C ALA A 8 2.18 18.72 -0.44
N LEU A 9 0.89 18.51 -0.73
CA LEU A 9 -0.04 19.58 -1.10
C LEU A 9 -0.29 20.55 0.06
N ILE A 10 -0.61 20.06 1.27
CA ILE A 10 -0.83 20.95 2.43
C ILE A 10 0.45 21.68 2.84
N LYS A 11 1.62 21.07 2.65
CA LYS A 11 2.91 21.71 2.92
C LYS A 11 3.18 22.87 1.94
N SER A 12 2.86 22.67 0.66
CA SER A 12 3.09 23.67 -0.39
C SER A 12 1.99 24.74 -0.42
N HIS A 13 0.78 24.39 0.02
CA HIS A 13 -0.40 25.27 0.04
C HIS A 13 -1.12 25.21 1.39
N PRO A 14 -0.57 25.82 2.47
CA PRO A 14 -1.14 25.71 3.82
C PRO A 14 -2.57 26.23 3.97
N ASN A 15 -2.98 27.15 3.10
CA ASN A 15 -4.33 27.73 3.09
C ASN A 15 -5.35 26.89 2.31
N ALA A 16 -4.92 25.83 1.61
CA ALA A 16 -5.82 24.96 0.87
C ALA A 16 -6.69 24.13 1.83
N LYS A 17 -8.01 24.27 1.71
CA LYS A 17 -8.97 23.43 2.44
C LYS A 17 -9.23 22.16 1.65
N ILE A 18 -8.83 21.01 2.21
CA ILE A 18 -8.91 19.72 1.52
C ILE A 18 -9.91 18.83 2.25
N ALA A 19 -10.91 18.34 1.51
CA ALA A 19 -11.76 17.26 1.95
C ALA A 19 -11.44 15.97 1.18
N VAL A 20 -11.17 14.87 1.89
CA VAL A 20 -10.89 13.56 1.31
C VAL A 20 -12.06 12.62 1.55
N LEU A 21 -12.71 12.19 0.47
CA LEU A 21 -13.73 11.15 0.51
C LEU A 21 -13.07 9.78 0.33
N THR A 22 -13.15 8.93 1.36
CA THR A 22 -12.56 7.58 1.35
C THR A 22 -13.46 6.57 2.07
N LYS A 23 -13.27 5.27 1.83
CA LYS A 23 -14.01 4.25 2.59
C LYS A 23 -13.71 4.43 4.08
N THR A 24 -14.72 4.28 4.94
CA THR A 24 -14.60 4.48 6.40
C THR A 24 -13.42 3.72 7.02
N GLN A 25 -13.18 2.49 6.58
CA GLN A 25 -12.04 1.67 7.04
C GLN A 25 -10.65 2.26 6.74
N PHE A 26 -10.53 3.23 5.83
CA PHE A 26 -9.27 3.86 5.41
C PHE A 26 -9.09 5.27 5.96
N THR A 27 -10.02 5.79 6.76
CA THR A 27 -9.87 7.10 7.39
C THR A 27 -8.63 7.21 8.29
N PRO A 28 -8.18 6.16 9.03
CA PRO A 28 -6.98 6.25 9.88
C PRO A 28 -5.70 6.62 9.11
N LEU A 29 -5.61 6.31 7.81
CA LEU A 29 -4.44 6.64 6.99
C LEU A 29 -4.13 8.15 6.92
N PHE A 30 -5.11 9.00 7.21
CA PHE A 30 -5.00 10.46 7.11
C PHE A 30 -4.90 11.15 8.47
N LYS A 31 -4.92 10.41 9.58
CA LYS A 31 -5.02 10.97 10.94
C LYS A 31 -3.87 11.93 11.31
N HIS A 32 -2.70 11.74 10.72
CA HIS A 32 -1.54 12.63 10.91
C HIS A 32 -1.62 13.94 10.11
N LEU A 33 -2.68 14.15 9.32
CA LEU A 33 -2.92 15.37 8.53
C LEU A 33 -4.10 16.15 9.13
N PRO A 34 -3.90 16.91 10.22
CA PRO A 34 -5.00 17.51 10.99
C PRO A 34 -5.80 18.57 10.24
N THR A 35 -5.22 19.16 9.19
CA THR A 35 -5.87 20.17 8.34
C THR A 35 -6.76 19.58 7.24
N VAL A 36 -6.75 18.25 7.09
CA VAL A 36 -7.52 17.54 6.07
C VAL A 36 -8.83 17.05 6.66
N GLU A 37 -9.95 17.46 6.08
CA GLU A 37 -11.27 16.93 6.45
C GLU A 37 -11.47 15.55 5.81
N VAL A 38 -11.49 14.48 6.61
CA VAL A 38 -11.60 13.10 6.10
C VAL A 38 -13.03 12.59 6.24
N ILE A 39 -13.68 12.34 5.12
CA ILE A 39 -15.09 11.94 5.06
C ILE A 39 -15.17 10.44 4.72
N GLY A 40 -15.53 9.64 5.73
CA GLY A 40 -15.83 8.22 5.57
C GLY A 40 -17.09 7.99 4.72
N VAL A 41 -16.99 7.14 3.69
CA VAL A 41 -18.12 6.74 2.83
C VAL A 41 -18.33 5.23 2.86
N ASP A 42 -19.56 4.80 3.15
CA ASP A 42 -19.98 3.41 2.95
C ASP A 42 -20.73 3.27 1.63
N LEU A 43 -20.01 2.84 0.59
CA LEU A 43 -20.57 2.62 -0.75
C LEU A 43 -21.37 1.30 -0.88
N LYS A 44 -21.36 0.44 0.14
CA LYS A 44 -22.09 -0.84 0.16
C LYS A 44 -23.45 -0.72 0.84
N LYS A 45 -23.56 0.12 1.87
CA LYS A 45 -24.79 0.37 2.62
C LYS A 45 -25.34 1.77 2.32
N GLN A 46 -24.77 2.80 2.95
CA GLN A 46 -25.29 4.17 2.93
C GLN A 46 -25.43 4.76 1.52
N TYR A 47 -24.39 4.68 0.71
CA TYR A 47 -24.33 5.28 -0.62
C TYR A 47 -24.40 4.22 -1.73
N LYS A 48 -25.25 3.21 -1.56
CA LYS A 48 -25.45 2.12 -2.54
C LYS A 48 -26.30 2.59 -3.72
N GLY A 49 -25.89 2.23 -4.94
CA GLY A 49 -26.66 2.47 -6.16
C GLY A 49 -26.79 3.96 -6.54
N LEU A 50 -27.69 4.27 -7.47
CA LEU A 50 -27.86 5.64 -7.98
C LEU A 50 -28.42 6.60 -6.93
N LEU A 51 -29.41 6.18 -6.15
CA LEU A 51 -29.97 6.98 -5.05
C LEU A 51 -28.91 7.30 -3.99
N GLY A 52 -28.06 6.33 -3.64
CA GLY A 52 -26.93 6.54 -2.75
C GLY A 52 -25.91 7.54 -3.31
N LEU A 53 -25.59 7.46 -4.60
CA LEU A 53 -24.70 8.45 -5.24
C LEU A 53 -25.34 9.85 -5.30
N PHE A 54 -26.66 9.94 -5.47
CA PHE A 54 -27.39 11.20 -5.37
C PHE A 54 -27.31 11.81 -3.97
N GLN A 55 -27.50 11.02 -2.92
CA GLN A 55 -27.30 11.47 -1.53
C GLN A 55 -25.85 11.93 -1.30
N LEU A 56 -24.88 11.17 -1.80
CA LEU A 56 -23.46 11.55 -1.72
C LEU A 56 -23.19 12.88 -2.45
N SER A 57 -23.82 13.10 -3.60
CA SER A 57 -23.70 14.36 -4.33
C SER A 57 -24.24 15.55 -3.53
N LYS A 58 -25.36 15.40 -2.80
CA LYS A 58 -25.87 16.44 -1.90
C LYS A 58 -24.88 16.75 -0.79
N LYS A 59 -24.27 15.72 -0.19
CA LYS A 59 -23.22 15.90 0.82
C LYS A 59 -22.02 16.66 0.25
N ILE A 60 -21.56 16.32 -0.95
CA ILE A 60 -20.45 17.03 -1.62
C ILE A 60 -20.83 18.50 -1.90
N LYS A 61 -22.05 18.79 -2.36
CA LYS A 61 -22.53 20.17 -2.56
C LYS A 61 -22.53 20.98 -1.26
N ALA A 62 -22.89 20.36 -0.14
CA ALA A 62 -22.90 21.02 1.16
C ALA A 62 -21.50 21.44 1.64
N LEU A 63 -20.44 20.78 1.17
CA LEU A 63 -19.05 21.17 1.46
C LEU A 63 -18.63 22.46 0.72
N ARG A 64 -19.42 22.94 -0.24
CA ARG A 64 -19.14 24.15 -1.04
C ARG A 64 -17.74 24.15 -1.68
N VAL A 65 -17.33 22.99 -2.19
CA VAL A 65 -16.03 22.82 -2.86
C VAL A 65 -15.98 23.59 -4.18
N ASN A 66 -14.81 24.15 -4.51
CA ASN A 66 -14.59 24.85 -5.78
C ASN A 66 -14.14 23.89 -6.90
N ALA A 67 -13.51 22.77 -6.54
CA ALA A 67 -12.97 21.79 -7.48
C ALA A 67 -13.02 20.37 -6.92
N VAL A 68 -12.92 19.37 -7.81
CA VAL A 68 -12.86 17.95 -7.48
C VAL A 68 -11.67 17.29 -8.18
N ALA A 69 -10.80 16.67 -7.39
CA ALA A 69 -9.74 15.78 -7.88
C ALA A 69 -10.26 14.33 -7.92
N ASP A 70 -10.66 13.83 -9.09
CA ASP A 70 -11.06 12.42 -9.27
C ASP A 70 -9.84 11.51 -9.45
N LEU A 71 -9.34 11.02 -8.32
CA LEU A 71 -8.22 10.09 -8.23
C LEU A 71 -8.62 8.62 -8.50
N HIS A 72 -9.90 8.34 -8.73
CA HIS A 72 -10.37 6.98 -8.97
C HIS A 72 -10.69 6.72 -10.43
N TYR A 73 -11.31 7.67 -11.12
CA TYR A 73 -11.79 7.57 -12.50
C TYR A 73 -12.51 6.22 -12.79
N VAL A 74 -13.64 6.03 -12.13
CA VAL A 74 -14.50 4.82 -12.20
C VAL A 74 -15.96 5.20 -12.50
N LEU A 75 -16.81 4.22 -12.80
CA LEU A 75 -18.22 4.49 -13.14
C LEU A 75 -18.94 5.34 -12.08
N ARG A 76 -18.72 5.07 -10.79
CA ARG A 76 -19.33 5.83 -9.69
C ARG A 76 -18.94 7.31 -9.71
N THR A 77 -17.66 7.63 -9.95
CA THR A 77 -17.21 9.03 -9.99
C THR A 77 -17.67 9.73 -11.27
N LYS A 78 -17.82 9.00 -12.38
CA LYS A 78 -18.48 9.51 -13.60
C LYS A 78 -19.94 9.90 -13.35
N VAL A 79 -20.69 9.08 -12.60
CA VAL A 79 -22.08 9.41 -12.21
C VAL A 79 -22.10 10.64 -11.29
N LEU A 80 -21.21 10.73 -10.30
CA LEU A 80 -21.10 11.92 -9.45
C LEU A 80 -20.80 13.20 -10.25
N ARG A 81 -19.97 13.12 -11.29
CA ARG A 81 -19.69 14.25 -12.18
C ARG A 81 -20.95 14.74 -12.92
N ILE A 82 -21.84 13.84 -13.34
CA ILE A 82 -23.13 14.21 -13.95
C ILE A 82 -24.04 14.90 -12.92
N LEU A 83 -24.04 14.43 -11.66
CA LEU A 83 -24.85 14.98 -10.57
C LEU A 83 -24.32 16.30 -9.99
N LEU A 84 -23.08 16.66 -10.32
CA LEU A 84 -22.36 17.84 -9.84
C LEU A 84 -21.90 18.72 -11.02
N PRO A 85 -22.82 19.22 -11.86
CA PRO A 85 -22.47 20.10 -12.97
C PRO A 85 -21.89 21.42 -12.44
N GLY A 86 -21.01 22.04 -13.23
CA GLY A 86 -20.42 23.35 -12.93
C GLY A 86 -19.19 23.33 -12.01
N LEU A 87 -18.85 22.21 -11.36
CA LEU A 87 -17.58 22.09 -10.64
C LEU A 87 -16.41 21.91 -11.60
N ASN A 88 -15.23 22.42 -11.23
CA ASN A 88 -13.99 22.11 -11.94
C ASN A 88 -13.53 20.69 -11.56
N TRP A 89 -13.30 19.82 -12.54
CA TRP A 89 -12.86 18.44 -12.33
C TRP A 89 -11.51 18.19 -12.98
N ALA A 90 -10.53 17.78 -12.17
CA ALA A 90 -9.32 17.13 -12.67
C ALA A 90 -9.43 15.62 -12.50
N ILE A 91 -8.94 14.87 -13.48
CA ILE A 91 -9.18 13.43 -13.57
C ILE A 91 -7.86 12.68 -13.74
N LEU A 92 -7.72 11.60 -12.97
CA LEU A 92 -6.56 10.72 -13.05
C LEU A 92 -6.39 10.09 -14.43
N ASP A 93 -5.24 10.33 -15.07
CA ASP A 93 -4.72 9.42 -16.09
C ASP A 93 -4.12 8.16 -15.45
N LYS A 94 -4.82 7.04 -15.65
CA LYS A 94 -4.42 5.72 -15.14
C LYS A 94 -3.21 5.10 -15.85
N GLY A 95 -2.74 5.67 -16.96
CA GLY A 95 -1.64 5.13 -17.76
C GLY A 95 -1.98 3.76 -18.35
N ARG A 96 -3.24 3.55 -18.78
CA ARG A 96 -3.70 2.22 -19.25
C ARG A 96 -2.94 1.77 -20.50
N LYS A 97 -2.64 2.69 -21.41
CA LYS A 97 -1.96 2.41 -22.68
C LYS A 97 -0.53 1.91 -22.45
N GLU A 98 0.26 2.65 -21.68
CA GLU A 98 1.63 2.31 -21.33
C GLU A 98 1.73 1.05 -20.44
N LYS A 99 0.80 0.85 -19.50
CA LYS A 99 0.72 -0.41 -18.74
C LYS A 99 0.43 -1.61 -19.64
N LYS A 100 -0.44 -1.44 -20.64
CA LYS A 100 -0.67 -2.48 -21.66
C LYS A 100 0.61 -2.76 -22.44
N GLN A 101 1.32 -1.71 -22.90
CA GLN A 101 2.58 -1.88 -23.61
C GLN A 101 3.63 -2.63 -22.77
N LEU A 102 3.74 -2.31 -21.47
CA LEU A 102 4.61 -3.00 -20.52
C LEU A 102 4.26 -4.50 -20.39
N ILE A 103 2.97 -4.82 -20.22
CA ILE A 103 2.50 -6.21 -20.08
C ILE A 103 2.69 -7.01 -21.38
N THR A 104 2.48 -6.38 -22.53
CA THR A 104 2.69 -7.04 -23.83
C THR A 104 4.17 -7.17 -24.22
N GLY A 105 5.09 -6.63 -23.41
CA GLY A 105 6.52 -6.62 -23.72
C GLY A 105 6.96 -5.60 -24.79
N LYS A 106 6.05 -4.77 -25.31
CA LYS A 106 6.38 -3.72 -26.29
C LYS A 106 7.35 -2.68 -25.73
N ILE A 107 7.29 -2.43 -24.42
CA ILE A 107 8.27 -1.63 -23.68
C ILE A 107 8.63 -2.38 -22.41
N PHE A 108 9.86 -2.20 -21.92
CA PHE A 108 10.25 -2.71 -20.61
C PHE A 108 11.10 -1.67 -19.87
N LYS A 109 10.43 -0.64 -19.36
CA LYS A 109 11.04 0.46 -18.60
C LYS A 109 10.11 0.91 -17.47
N PRO A 110 10.63 1.54 -16.41
CA PRO A 110 9.81 2.14 -15.37
C PRO A 110 8.78 3.12 -15.95
N LEU A 111 7.50 2.91 -15.63
CA LEU A 111 6.42 3.84 -15.95
C LEU A 111 6.28 4.91 -14.88
N LYS A 112 5.57 6.00 -15.20
CA LYS A 112 5.27 7.07 -14.23
C LYS A 112 4.58 6.46 -12.99
N PRO A 113 5.13 6.65 -11.77
CA PRO A 113 4.55 6.15 -10.54
C PRO A 113 3.11 6.61 -10.33
N VAL A 114 2.28 5.77 -9.70
CA VAL A 114 0.88 6.10 -9.42
C VAL A 114 0.77 7.31 -8.48
N VAL A 115 1.70 7.47 -7.55
CA VAL A 115 1.76 8.65 -6.66
C VAL A 115 1.99 9.94 -7.45
N GLU A 116 2.86 9.90 -8.47
CA GLU A 116 3.09 11.05 -9.35
C GLU A 116 1.86 11.38 -10.20
N ARG A 117 1.15 10.34 -10.68
CA ARG A 117 -0.11 10.53 -11.41
C ARG A 117 -1.20 11.16 -10.54
N TYR A 118 -1.20 10.87 -9.24
CA TYR A 118 -2.09 11.58 -8.31
C TYR A 118 -1.69 13.04 -8.15
N ALA A 119 -0.39 13.35 -8.06
CA ALA A 119 0.10 14.73 -8.03
C ALA A 119 -0.30 15.50 -9.30
N ASP A 120 -0.20 14.88 -10.48
CA ASP A 120 -0.63 15.48 -11.75
C ASP A 120 -2.11 15.91 -11.75
N VAL A 121 -2.99 15.23 -11.01
CA VAL A 121 -4.40 15.63 -10.88
C VAL A 121 -4.53 16.95 -10.12
N PHE A 122 -3.73 17.17 -9.08
CA PHE A 122 -3.73 18.43 -8.35
C PHE A 122 -3.06 19.55 -9.15
N ARG A 123 -2.01 19.25 -9.94
CA ARG A 123 -1.41 20.21 -10.88
C ARG A 123 -2.39 20.68 -11.95
N GLN A 124 -3.26 19.79 -12.45
CA GLN A 124 -4.36 20.18 -13.36
C GLN A 124 -5.36 21.15 -12.71
N LEU A 125 -5.47 21.17 -11.38
CA LEU A 125 -6.29 22.14 -10.64
C LEU A 125 -5.52 23.42 -10.29
N GLY A 126 -4.27 23.57 -10.73
CA GLY A 126 -3.43 24.74 -10.46
C GLY A 126 -2.63 24.67 -9.16
N PHE A 127 -2.54 23.50 -8.51
CA PHE A 127 -1.69 23.34 -7.32
C PHE A 127 -0.31 22.82 -7.70
N ASP A 128 0.72 23.60 -7.38
CA ASP A 128 2.11 23.15 -7.46
C ASP A 128 2.51 22.35 -6.23
N LEU A 129 3.07 21.16 -6.43
CA LEU A 129 3.65 20.35 -5.36
C LEU A 129 4.79 19.47 -5.89
N SER A 130 5.74 19.18 -4.99
CA SER A 130 6.82 18.25 -5.23
C SER A 130 6.76 17.05 -4.28
N LEU A 131 7.08 15.87 -4.80
CA LEU A 131 7.20 14.63 -4.04
C LEU A 131 8.67 14.25 -3.75
N SER A 132 9.64 15.11 -4.13
CA SER A 132 11.07 14.82 -4.00
C SER A 132 11.59 14.84 -2.57
N THR A 133 10.93 15.60 -1.69
CA THR A 133 11.26 15.70 -0.26
C THR A 133 10.08 15.13 0.55
N PRO A 134 10.00 13.80 0.70
CA PRO A 134 8.90 13.18 1.42
C PRO A 134 8.91 13.61 2.88
N ASP A 135 7.72 13.85 3.42
CA ASP A 135 7.49 14.05 4.84
C ASP A 135 6.78 12.81 5.38
N PHE A 136 7.33 12.23 6.45
CA PHE A 136 6.82 10.99 7.02
C PHE A 136 6.21 11.25 8.40
N PRO A 137 5.11 10.57 8.77
CA PRO A 137 4.53 10.70 10.10
C PRO A 137 5.54 10.33 11.18
N ILE A 138 5.61 11.14 12.24
CA ILE A 138 6.35 10.79 13.45
C ILE A 138 5.66 9.58 14.10
N ALA A 139 6.46 8.59 14.52
CA ALA A 139 5.97 7.42 15.24
C ALA A 139 5.16 7.85 16.47
N GLN A 140 3.89 7.45 16.50
CA GLN A 140 2.96 7.78 17.57
C GLN A 140 3.06 6.74 18.69
N PRO A 141 2.90 7.11 19.98
CA PRO A 141 2.98 6.14 21.08
C PRO A 141 2.10 4.90 20.85
N LEU A 142 2.65 3.73 21.16
CA LEU A 142 1.93 2.45 21.06
C LEU A 142 0.73 2.44 22.01
N SER A 143 -0.37 1.80 21.61
CA SER A 143 -1.51 1.57 22.49
C SER A 143 -1.11 0.61 23.63
N LYS A 144 -1.84 0.64 24.76
CA LYS A 144 -1.60 -0.30 25.87
C LYS A 144 -1.65 -1.77 25.43
N GLU A 145 -2.55 -2.08 24.49
CA GLU A 145 -2.67 -3.41 23.90
C GLU A 145 -1.38 -3.84 23.19
N ILE A 146 -0.81 -2.97 22.34
CA ILE A 146 0.44 -3.26 21.63
C ILE A 146 1.62 -3.31 22.59
N GLN A 147 1.68 -2.40 23.57
CA GLN A 147 2.73 -2.41 24.59
C GLN A 147 2.74 -3.72 25.38
N SER A 148 1.56 -4.23 25.75
CA SER A 148 1.42 -5.52 26.43
C SER A 148 1.92 -6.67 25.55
N LEU A 149 1.54 -6.66 24.26
CA LEU A 149 1.96 -7.68 23.30
C LEU A 149 3.49 -7.70 23.09
N LEU A 150 4.12 -6.53 23.12
CA LEU A 150 5.56 -6.37 22.86
C LEU A 150 6.43 -6.37 24.11
N LYS A 151 5.84 -6.46 25.31
CA LYS A 151 6.54 -6.22 26.58
C LYS A 151 7.81 -7.06 26.75
N GLU A 152 7.74 -8.33 26.38
CA GLU A 152 8.85 -9.29 26.48
C GLU A 152 9.54 -9.54 25.13
N CYS A 153 9.20 -8.75 24.10
CA CYS A 153 9.74 -8.90 22.75
C CYS A 153 11.00 -8.04 22.57
N PRO A 154 12.18 -8.64 22.32
CA PRO A 154 13.40 -7.88 22.09
C PRO A 154 13.31 -7.02 20.82
N GLN A 155 13.91 -5.84 20.87
CA GLN A 155 14.11 -4.96 19.73
C GLN A 155 15.42 -5.31 18.99
N PRO A 156 15.52 -5.03 17.67
CA PRO A 156 14.56 -4.31 16.84
C PRO A 156 13.36 -5.17 16.40
N TYR A 157 12.29 -4.51 15.94
CA TYR A 157 11.12 -5.17 15.34
C TYR A 157 11.25 -5.23 13.82
N ILE A 158 11.15 -6.43 13.24
CA ILE A 158 11.15 -6.65 11.79
C ILE A 158 9.76 -7.09 11.37
N GLY A 159 9.08 -6.30 10.53
CA GLY A 159 7.75 -6.63 10.04
C GLY A 159 7.81 -7.57 8.85
N ILE A 160 6.97 -8.62 8.85
CA ILE A 160 6.80 -9.51 7.70
C ILE A 160 5.31 -9.64 7.37
N ALA A 161 4.93 -9.23 6.15
CA ALA A 161 3.58 -9.37 5.60
C ALA A 161 3.62 -10.34 4.42
N PRO A 162 3.45 -11.66 4.66
CA PRO A 162 3.78 -12.68 3.68
C PRO A 162 2.69 -12.91 2.62
N PHE A 163 1.55 -12.19 2.71
CA PHE A 163 0.41 -12.39 1.83
C PHE A 163 0.15 -11.23 0.88
N ALA A 164 -0.48 -11.56 -0.25
CA ALA A 164 -1.01 -10.63 -1.22
C ALA A 164 -2.42 -11.07 -1.66
N ALA A 165 -3.13 -10.16 -2.32
CA ALA A 165 -4.51 -10.40 -2.78
C ALA A 165 -4.66 -11.56 -3.80
N TYR A 166 -3.57 -11.98 -4.45
CA TYR A 166 -3.54 -13.10 -5.38
C TYR A 166 -2.41 -14.05 -5.03
N SER A 167 -2.66 -15.35 -5.11
CA SER A 167 -1.66 -16.39 -4.84
C SER A 167 -0.40 -16.27 -5.71
N SER A 168 -0.53 -15.80 -6.95
CA SER A 168 0.57 -15.52 -7.88
C SER A 168 1.51 -14.37 -7.46
N LYS A 169 1.12 -13.64 -6.42
CA LYS A 169 1.91 -12.57 -5.78
C LYS A 169 2.34 -12.94 -4.36
N THR A 170 2.03 -14.15 -3.90
CA THR A 170 2.30 -14.61 -2.55
C THR A 170 3.47 -15.58 -2.61
N TYR A 171 4.59 -15.21 -1.95
CA TYR A 171 5.74 -16.08 -1.81
C TYR A 171 5.34 -17.36 -1.05
N SER A 172 5.88 -18.50 -1.45
CA SER A 172 5.54 -19.76 -0.79
C SER A 172 5.82 -19.69 0.70
N LEU A 173 4.84 -20.07 1.52
CA LEU A 173 4.96 -19.99 2.97
C LEU A 173 6.11 -20.85 3.51
N ASP A 174 6.40 -21.99 2.90
CA ASP A 174 7.53 -22.82 3.35
C ASP A 174 8.88 -22.12 3.13
N LYS A 175 9.03 -21.41 2.01
CA LYS A 175 10.20 -20.56 1.77
C LYS A 175 10.24 -19.35 2.70
N MET A 176 9.07 -18.74 2.97
CA MET A 176 8.96 -17.63 3.89
C MET A 176 9.33 -18.03 5.33
N LYS A 177 8.97 -19.25 5.75
CA LYS A 177 9.36 -19.81 7.06
C LYS A 177 10.88 -19.83 7.23
N ALA A 178 11.65 -20.15 6.18
CA ALA A 178 13.11 -20.10 6.24
C ALA A 178 13.64 -18.68 6.46
N VAL A 179 13.01 -17.67 5.84
CA VAL A 179 13.36 -16.25 6.08
C VAL A 179 12.98 -15.81 7.50
N ILE A 180 11.82 -16.23 7.99
CA ILE A 180 11.35 -15.95 9.36
C ILE A 180 12.30 -16.59 10.39
N ASP A 181 12.65 -17.86 10.21
CA ASP A 181 13.55 -18.62 11.09
C ASP A 181 14.95 -17.96 11.19
N HIS A 182 15.44 -17.40 10.09
CA HIS A 182 16.70 -16.64 10.10
C HIS A 182 16.60 -15.44 11.05
N PHE A 183 15.62 -14.56 10.83
CA PHE A 183 15.48 -13.33 11.63
C PHE A 183 15.02 -13.58 13.06
N SER A 184 14.33 -14.69 13.33
CA SER A 184 13.93 -15.06 14.68
C SER A 184 15.14 -15.41 15.58
N LYS A 185 16.29 -15.73 14.96
CA LYS A 185 17.55 -16.08 15.63
C LYS A 185 18.54 -14.91 15.74
N THR A 186 18.25 -13.74 15.15
CA THR A 186 19.17 -12.58 15.16
C THR A 186 19.00 -11.67 16.40
N GLY A 187 18.22 -12.10 17.40
CA GLY A 187 17.86 -11.28 18.57
C GLY A 187 16.81 -10.20 18.28
N ALA A 188 16.32 -10.11 17.05
CA ALA A 188 15.17 -9.27 16.70
C ALA A 188 13.85 -10.01 16.99
N THR A 189 12.77 -9.25 17.11
CA THR A 189 11.41 -9.82 17.08
C THR A 189 10.81 -9.67 15.69
N VAL A 190 10.37 -10.80 15.12
CA VAL A 190 9.63 -10.82 13.86
C VAL A 190 8.14 -10.62 14.15
N VAL A 191 7.57 -9.56 13.56
CA VAL A 191 6.16 -9.20 13.70
C VAL A 191 5.41 -9.54 12.42
N LEU A 192 4.50 -10.51 12.48
CA LEU A 192 3.74 -11.00 11.34
C LEU A 192 2.45 -10.20 11.14
N PHE A 193 2.27 -9.66 9.94
CA PHE A 193 1.10 -8.89 9.50
C PHE A 193 0.25 -9.68 8.51
N GLY A 194 -1.07 -9.50 8.57
CA GLY A 194 -2.03 -10.17 7.72
C GLY A 194 -3.47 -9.92 8.16
N GLY A 195 -4.44 -10.49 7.45
CA GLY A 195 -5.85 -10.30 7.78
C GLY A 195 -6.78 -11.37 7.23
N GLY A 196 -7.95 -11.49 7.85
CA GLY A 196 -8.92 -12.53 7.52
C GLY A 196 -8.56 -13.89 8.14
N GLN A 197 -9.58 -14.73 8.34
CA GLN A 197 -9.44 -15.95 9.15
C GLN A 197 -8.37 -16.92 8.62
N ALA A 198 -8.28 -17.09 7.29
CA ALA A 198 -7.32 -18.01 6.69
C ALA A 198 -5.85 -17.58 6.84
N GLU A 199 -5.57 -16.27 6.78
CA GLU A 199 -4.21 -15.77 7.01
C GLU A 199 -3.85 -15.85 8.50
N VAL A 200 -4.79 -15.48 9.39
CA VAL A 200 -4.61 -15.55 10.83
C VAL A 200 -4.24 -16.97 11.29
N GLN A 201 -4.95 -18.00 10.81
CA GLN A 201 -4.65 -19.39 11.13
C GLN A 201 -3.21 -19.77 10.74
N LYS A 202 -2.82 -19.48 9.48
CA LYS A 202 -1.48 -19.78 8.97
C LYS A 202 -0.36 -19.05 9.72
N LEU A 203 -0.58 -17.80 10.12
CA LEU A 203 0.41 -17.04 10.88
C LEU A 203 0.55 -17.54 12.31
N ASN A 204 -0.56 -17.93 12.95
CA ASN A 204 -0.50 -18.52 14.29
C ASN A 204 0.22 -19.89 14.30
N GLU A 205 0.11 -20.66 13.21
CA GLU A 205 0.93 -21.87 13.05
C GLU A 205 2.42 -21.52 13.03
N ILE A 206 2.81 -20.47 12.31
CA ILE A 206 4.21 -20.03 12.20
C ILE A 206 4.75 -19.51 13.54
N THR A 207 3.96 -18.78 14.34
CA THR A 207 4.41 -18.28 15.65
C THR A 207 4.77 -19.41 16.62
N ASN A 208 4.19 -20.61 16.44
CA ASN A 208 4.49 -21.76 17.29
C ASN A 208 5.79 -22.48 16.88
N LEU A 209 6.36 -22.16 15.72
CA LEU A 209 7.55 -22.83 15.19
C LEU A 209 8.86 -22.17 15.61
N PHE A 210 8.83 -20.87 15.91
CA PHE A 210 10.04 -20.07 16.04
C PHE A 210 9.98 -19.18 17.29
N PRO A 211 11.09 -19.05 18.05
CA PRO A 211 11.16 -18.11 19.17
C PRO A 211 11.12 -16.67 18.66
N ASN A 212 10.70 -15.69 19.46
CA ASN A 212 10.71 -14.27 19.07
C ASN A 212 9.92 -13.93 17.79
N VAL A 213 8.87 -14.71 17.49
CA VAL A 213 7.94 -14.43 16.39
C VAL A 213 6.54 -14.22 16.95
N ILE A 214 5.94 -13.09 16.63
CA ILE A 214 4.57 -12.76 17.05
C ILE A 214 3.69 -12.47 15.85
N SER A 215 2.39 -12.68 15.99
CA SER A 215 1.39 -12.33 14.98
C SER A 215 0.44 -11.27 15.50
N VAL A 216 0.28 -10.20 14.73
CA VAL A 216 -0.71 -9.14 14.96
C VAL A 216 -1.90 -9.23 14.00
N ALA A 217 -1.90 -10.24 13.13
CA ALA A 217 -2.91 -10.41 12.10
C ALA A 217 -4.32 -10.56 12.72
N GLY A 218 -5.25 -9.73 12.24
CA GLY A 218 -6.64 -9.73 12.71
C GLY A 218 -6.82 -9.27 14.17
N ARG A 219 -5.78 -8.80 14.86
CA ARG A 219 -5.85 -8.32 16.25
C ARG A 219 -5.97 -6.81 16.36
N LEU A 220 -5.34 -6.08 15.43
CA LEU A 220 -5.24 -4.63 15.51
C LEU A 220 -6.27 -3.92 14.64
N SER A 221 -6.71 -2.75 15.11
CA SER A 221 -7.34 -1.75 14.25
C SER A 221 -6.33 -1.22 13.22
N LEU A 222 -6.79 -0.65 12.11
CA LEU A 222 -5.87 -0.03 11.14
C LEU A 222 -5.05 1.12 11.77
N ASP A 223 -5.62 1.86 12.72
CA ASP A 223 -4.90 2.91 13.44
C ASP A 223 -3.74 2.33 14.26
N ASP A 224 -3.99 1.24 14.97
CA ASP A 224 -2.97 0.58 15.80
C ASP A 224 -1.94 -0.18 14.96
N GLU A 225 -2.35 -0.77 13.83
CA GLU A 225 -1.42 -1.37 12.86
C GLU A 225 -0.45 -0.30 12.32
N LEU A 226 -0.92 0.90 11.98
CA LEU A 226 -0.06 2.00 11.53
C LEU A 226 0.89 2.49 12.63
N LYS A 227 0.43 2.60 13.89
CA LYS A 227 1.30 2.94 15.04
C LYS A 227 2.41 1.91 15.21
N LEU A 228 2.07 0.62 15.19
CA LEU A 228 3.04 -0.47 15.30
C LEU A 228 4.03 -0.45 14.13
N ILE A 229 3.53 -0.27 12.90
CA ILE A 229 4.38 -0.14 11.71
C ILE A 229 5.41 0.99 11.90
N GLY A 230 5.03 2.12 12.47
CA GLY A 230 5.95 3.24 12.75
C GLY A 230 7.13 2.92 13.69
N HIS A 231 7.11 1.78 14.38
CA HIS A 231 8.20 1.30 15.25
C HIS A 231 9.01 0.15 14.64
N LEU A 232 8.68 -0.28 13.42
CA LEU A 232 9.46 -1.30 12.74
C LEU A 232 10.79 -0.73 12.27
N LYS A 233 11.83 -1.55 12.30
CA LYS A 233 13.13 -1.24 11.70
C LYS A 233 13.10 -1.45 10.19
N ALA A 234 12.41 -2.49 9.73
CA ALA A 234 12.21 -2.82 8.33
C ALA A 234 10.88 -3.56 8.12
N MET A 235 10.37 -3.56 6.88
CA MET A 235 9.23 -4.38 6.47
C MET A 235 9.58 -5.22 5.24
N LEU A 236 9.46 -6.55 5.34
CA LEU A 236 9.37 -7.46 4.20
C LEU A 236 7.89 -7.66 3.85
N ALA A 237 7.50 -7.32 2.63
CA ALA A 237 6.13 -7.50 2.20
C ALA A 237 6.05 -8.00 0.76
N MET A 238 4.95 -8.68 0.42
CA MET A 238 4.59 -8.87 -0.98
C MET A 238 4.23 -7.53 -1.64
N ASP A 239 4.03 -7.51 -2.95
CA ASP A 239 3.33 -6.42 -3.65
C ASP A 239 1.87 -6.31 -3.13
N SER A 240 1.69 -5.68 -1.97
CA SER A 240 0.45 -5.67 -1.19
C SER A 240 0.23 -4.35 -0.44
N GLY A 241 -0.90 -4.24 0.26
CA GLY A 241 -1.25 -3.05 1.04
C GLY A 241 -0.25 -2.74 2.16
N ASN A 242 0.25 -3.77 2.85
CA ASN A 242 1.18 -3.60 3.98
C ASN A 242 2.48 -2.92 3.55
N ALA A 243 3.00 -3.23 2.36
CA ALA A 243 4.17 -2.55 1.79
C ALA A 243 3.94 -1.03 1.64
N HIS A 244 2.75 -0.63 1.19
CA HIS A 244 2.39 0.77 1.05
C HIS A 244 2.13 1.48 2.39
N MET A 245 1.65 0.76 3.40
CA MET A 245 1.45 1.31 4.75
C MET A 245 2.79 1.52 5.45
N ALA A 246 3.72 0.56 5.35
CA ALA A 246 5.08 0.69 5.86
C ALA A 246 5.81 1.88 5.23
N ALA A 247 5.78 1.99 3.90
CA ALA A 247 6.41 3.13 3.22
C ALA A 247 5.74 4.48 3.55
N LEU A 248 4.44 4.49 3.85
CA LEU A 248 3.75 5.70 4.32
C LEU A 248 4.28 6.15 5.68
N MET A 249 4.61 5.22 6.57
CA MET A 249 5.17 5.50 7.89
C MET A 249 6.69 5.74 7.87
N GLY A 250 7.30 5.89 6.69
CA GLY A 250 8.74 6.11 6.55
C GLY A 250 9.61 4.87 6.77
N ILE A 251 9.01 3.69 6.89
CA ILE A 251 9.76 2.44 7.09
C ILE A 251 10.39 1.99 5.79
N GLN A 252 11.65 1.54 5.85
CA GLN A 252 12.30 0.90 4.72
C GLN A 252 11.65 -0.45 4.40
N VAL A 253 11.17 -0.58 3.17
CA VAL A 253 10.43 -1.76 2.72
C VAL A 253 11.25 -2.54 1.71
N LEU A 254 11.32 -3.87 1.89
CA LEU A 254 11.68 -4.83 0.84
C LEU A 254 10.39 -5.42 0.28
N THR A 255 10.21 -5.35 -1.04
CA THR A 255 9.03 -5.89 -1.71
C THR A 255 9.38 -7.05 -2.62
N LEU A 256 8.57 -8.13 -2.55
CA LEU A 256 8.68 -9.26 -3.46
C LEU A 256 7.62 -9.18 -4.56
N TRP A 257 8.07 -9.36 -5.81
CA TRP A 257 7.24 -9.23 -7.01
C TRP A 257 7.26 -10.55 -7.78
N GLY A 258 6.10 -11.22 -7.80
CA GLY A 258 5.88 -12.43 -8.58
C GLY A 258 5.57 -12.11 -10.04
N VAL A 259 4.34 -12.40 -10.46
CA VAL A 259 3.89 -12.15 -11.84
C VAL A 259 3.65 -10.66 -12.17
N THR A 260 3.78 -9.78 -11.18
CA THR A 260 3.77 -8.31 -11.32
C THR A 260 5.20 -7.75 -11.39
N HIS A 261 5.34 -6.46 -11.68
CA HIS A 261 6.66 -5.82 -11.73
C HIS A 261 6.58 -4.36 -11.25
N PRO A 262 7.58 -3.85 -10.50
CA PRO A 262 7.58 -2.48 -9.97
C PRO A 262 7.51 -1.41 -11.07
N PHE A 263 7.96 -1.74 -12.29
CA PHE A 263 7.89 -0.86 -13.45
C PHE A 263 6.46 -0.45 -13.83
N SER A 264 5.45 -1.17 -13.37
CA SER A 264 4.04 -0.78 -13.56
C SER A 264 3.62 0.50 -12.82
N GLY A 265 4.53 1.07 -12.01
CA GLY A 265 4.32 2.32 -11.28
C GLY A 265 3.71 2.13 -9.89
N PHE A 266 3.64 0.89 -9.40
CA PHE A 266 3.01 0.52 -8.12
C PHE A 266 4.00 0.22 -6.99
N LYS A 267 5.30 0.47 -7.17
CA LYS A 267 6.23 0.34 -6.03
C LYS A 267 5.81 1.28 -4.89
N PRO A 268 5.97 0.87 -3.61
CA PRO A 268 5.82 1.75 -2.47
C PRO A 268 6.48 3.13 -2.63
N PHE A 269 5.88 4.13 -2.00
CA PHE A 269 6.33 5.51 -2.09
C PHE A 269 7.75 5.64 -1.55
N ASN A 270 8.58 6.45 -2.22
CA ASN A 270 9.99 6.65 -1.87
C ASN A 270 10.88 5.38 -1.79
N GLN A 271 10.41 4.23 -2.28
CA GLN A 271 11.20 3.00 -2.25
C GLN A 271 12.19 2.92 -3.43
N SER A 272 13.45 2.57 -3.17
CA SER A 272 14.42 2.28 -4.22
C SER A 272 14.06 1.02 -5.00
N LEU A 273 14.33 0.99 -6.31
CA LEU A 273 14.19 -0.23 -7.11
C LEU A 273 15.10 -1.37 -6.63
N LYS A 274 16.20 -1.06 -5.93
CA LYS A 274 17.08 -2.06 -5.30
C LYS A 274 16.35 -2.87 -4.22
N ASN A 275 15.28 -2.32 -3.63
CA ASN A 275 14.47 -2.99 -2.62
C ASN A 275 13.20 -3.61 -3.23
N CYS A 276 13.16 -3.80 -4.55
CA CYS A 276 12.12 -4.54 -5.25
C CYS A 276 12.73 -5.82 -5.83
N LEU A 277 12.65 -6.92 -5.09
CA LEU A 277 13.09 -8.22 -5.59
C LEU A 277 12.01 -8.80 -6.52
N VAL A 278 12.42 -9.20 -7.71
CA VAL A 278 11.51 -9.63 -8.78
C VAL A 278 11.79 -11.08 -9.14
N ALA A 279 10.74 -11.81 -9.51
CA ALA A 279 10.87 -13.14 -10.09
C ALA A 279 11.83 -13.14 -11.29
N ASP A 280 12.57 -14.24 -11.45
CA ASP A 280 13.56 -14.42 -12.50
C ASP A 280 12.90 -14.39 -13.89
N ARG A 281 13.12 -13.29 -14.62
CA ARG A 281 12.57 -13.09 -15.95
C ARG A 281 13.24 -13.94 -17.03
N ASN A 282 14.40 -14.54 -16.78
CA ASN A 282 14.97 -15.52 -17.72
C ASN A 282 14.13 -16.80 -17.72
N LYS A 283 13.60 -17.20 -16.55
CA LYS A 283 12.65 -18.32 -16.41
C LYS A 283 11.22 -17.91 -16.77
N PHE A 284 10.85 -16.67 -16.46
CA PHE A 284 9.49 -16.15 -16.64
C PHE A 284 9.47 -14.88 -17.51
N PRO A 285 9.82 -14.96 -18.81
CA PRO A 285 10.06 -13.79 -19.66
C PRO A 285 8.84 -12.90 -19.90
N ARG A 286 7.62 -13.44 -19.70
CA ARG A 286 6.36 -12.69 -19.84
C ARG A 286 6.01 -11.81 -18.64
N ILE A 287 6.82 -11.79 -17.58
CA ILE A 287 6.59 -10.91 -16.43
C ILE A 287 6.93 -9.45 -16.82
N PRO A 288 6.04 -8.46 -16.53
CA PRO A 288 4.76 -8.61 -15.84
C PRO A 288 3.63 -9.15 -16.74
N THR A 289 2.83 -10.07 -16.22
CA THR A 289 1.72 -10.69 -16.98
C THR A 289 0.40 -9.93 -16.84
N SER A 290 0.26 -9.12 -15.80
CA SER A 290 -0.87 -8.21 -15.59
C SER A 290 -0.49 -7.08 -14.62
N VAL A 291 -1.30 -6.02 -14.54
CA VAL A 291 -1.04 -4.90 -13.62
C VAL A 291 -1.12 -5.33 -12.15
N TYR A 292 -2.09 -6.20 -11.82
CA TYR A 292 -2.44 -6.53 -10.44
C TYR A 292 -2.15 -7.98 -10.06
N GLY A 293 -1.63 -8.80 -10.97
CA GLY A 293 -1.31 -10.21 -10.75
C GLY A 293 -2.47 -11.20 -10.98
N LYS A 294 -3.62 -10.73 -11.44
CA LYS A 294 -4.82 -11.55 -11.65
C LYS A 294 -4.67 -12.60 -12.76
N HIS A 295 -3.91 -12.29 -13.81
CA HIS A 295 -3.77 -13.14 -14.99
C HIS A 295 -2.31 -13.48 -15.23
N TYR A 296 -2.04 -14.74 -15.56
CA TYR A 296 -0.70 -15.27 -15.85
C TYR A 296 -0.80 -16.56 -16.68
N PRO A 297 0.24 -16.93 -17.46
CA PRO A 297 0.31 -18.22 -18.15
C PRO A 297 0.43 -19.40 -17.18
N LYS A 298 0.05 -20.61 -17.62
CA LYS A 298 0.32 -21.86 -16.89
C LYS A 298 1.82 -21.98 -16.60
N GLY A 299 2.18 -22.39 -15.38
CA GLY A 299 3.56 -22.52 -14.91
C GLY A 299 4.11 -21.27 -14.20
N TYR A 300 3.37 -20.15 -14.18
CA TYR A 300 3.78 -18.91 -13.52
C TYR A 300 3.18 -18.76 -12.10
N GLU A 301 2.40 -19.74 -11.63
CA GLU A 301 1.68 -19.73 -10.35
C GLU A 301 2.61 -19.44 -9.17
N LYS A 302 3.83 -19.97 -9.25
CA LYS A 302 4.89 -19.86 -8.25
C LYS A 302 6.12 -19.12 -8.76
N ALA A 303 5.96 -18.25 -9.78
CA ALA A 303 7.09 -17.52 -10.36
C ALA A 303 7.87 -16.72 -9.30
N ILE A 304 7.17 -16.18 -8.29
CA ILE A 304 7.78 -15.46 -7.17
C ILE A 304 8.80 -16.30 -6.38
N ASP A 305 8.68 -17.63 -6.36
CA ASP A 305 9.59 -18.53 -5.64
C ASP A 305 10.95 -18.67 -6.32
N SER A 306 11.13 -18.07 -7.50
CA SER A 306 12.45 -17.93 -8.14
C SER A 306 13.33 -16.88 -7.49
N ILE A 307 12.76 -16.00 -6.66
CA ILE A 307 13.52 -15.13 -5.76
C ILE A 307 14.13 -16.01 -4.67
N SER A 308 15.44 -15.91 -4.44
CA SER A 308 16.10 -16.74 -3.43
C SER A 308 15.89 -16.21 -2.02
N GLU A 309 15.73 -17.12 -1.05
CA GLU A 309 15.65 -16.81 0.38
C GLU A 309 16.90 -16.06 0.84
N LYS A 310 18.07 -16.42 0.30
CA LYS A 310 19.35 -15.76 0.58
C LYS A 310 19.36 -14.30 0.14
N ASP A 311 18.82 -13.99 -1.04
CA ASP A 311 18.75 -12.60 -1.53
C ASP A 311 17.78 -11.77 -0.69
N ILE A 312 16.67 -12.38 -0.25
CA ILE A 312 15.71 -11.73 0.65
C ILE A 312 16.37 -11.40 1.98
N ILE A 313 17.03 -12.37 2.61
CA ILE A 313 17.74 -12.21 3.88
C ILE A 313 18.81 -11.11 3.75
N ALA A 314 19.71 -11.24 2.76
CA ALA A 314 20.79 -10.29 2.56
C ALA A 314 20.29 -8.87 2.24
N ALA A 315 19.11 -8.72 1.64
CA ALA A 315 18.52 -7.41 1.37
C ALA A 315 17.91 -6.78 2.64
N ILE A 316 17.29 -7.57 3.53
CA ILE A 316 16.80 -7.08 4.81
C ILE A 316 17.95 -6.75 5.76
N GLU A 317 19.01 -7.58 5.83
CA GLU A 317 20.19 -7.31 6.67
C GLU A 317 20.92 -6.02 6.30
N LYS A 318 20.81 -5.55 5.05
CA LYS A 318 21.33 -4.24 4.65
C LYS A 318 20.50 -3.06 5.14
N ILE A 319 19.26 -3.30 5.56
CA ILE A 319 18.31 -2.29 6.05
C ILE A 319 18.37 -2.20 7.57
N VAL A 320 18.47 -3.35 8.24
CA VAL A 320 18.45 -3.50 9.70
C VAL A 320 19.82 -3.16 10.27
#